data_AF-A0A4Q7J5I9-F1
#
_entry.id   AF-A0A4Q7J5I9-F1
#
_cell.length_a   1.000
_cell.length_b   1.000
_cell.length_c   1.000
_cell.angle_alpha   90.00
_cell.angle_beta   90.00
_cell.angle_gamma   90.00
#
_symmetry.space_group_name_H-M   'P 1'
#
loop_
_entity.id
_entity.type
_entity.pdbx_description
1 polymer ?
#
loop_
_entity_poly.entity_id
_entity_poly.type
_entity_poly.pdbx_seq_one_letter_code
_entity_poly.pdbx_strand_id
1 'polypeptide(L)'
;MLNTRKIITGAAAVLALGLAGGLPATAAAAAEPVAAASDKCAHYLIEARKHEDLTKQHLAAAKKAAQAGDQKKAKYHRDRAASHKALADRARDQYRKCRS
;
A
#
# COMPACT_ATOMS: atom_id res chain seq x y z
N MET A 1 7.53 -28.98 65.89
CA MET A 1 8.76 -28.39 65.32
C MET A 1 8.45 -27.82 63.93
N LEU A 2 8.92 -26.59 63.70
CA LEU A 2 9.27 -25.90 62.45
C LEU A 2 8.28 -25.78 61.28
N ASN A 3 7.93 -24.52 61.06
CA ASN A 3 7.36 -23.89 59.88
C ASN A 3 8.40 -23.83 58.73
N THR A 4 8.09 -24.30 57.52
CA THR A 4 8.96 -24.17 56.33
C THR A 4 8.10 -23.76 55.14
N ARG A 5 7.81 -22.48 54.91
CA ARG A 5 8.65 -21.43 54.30
C ARG A 5 9.29 -21.83 52.96
N LYS A 6 8.73 -21.21 51.91
CA LYS A 6 9.39 -20.53 50.79
C LYS A 6 10.22 -21.34 49.78
N ILE A 7 9.66 -21.36 48.56
CA ILE A 7 10.25 -20.88 47.29
C ILE A 7 11.62 -21.44 46.91
N ILE A 8 11.68 -22.28 45.87
CA ILE A 8 12.72 -22.23 44.83
C ILE A 8 12.05 -22.57 43.49
N THR A 9 11.64 -21.60 42.68
CA THR A 9 12.40 -21.04 41.53
C THR A 9 12.73 -22.10 40.48
N GLY A 10 11.94 -22.17 39.41
CA GLY A 10 12.21 -23.04 38.26
C GLY A 10 11.25 -22.74 37.11
N ALA A 11 11.61 -21.75 36.29
CA ALA A 11 11.17 -21.53 34.90
C ALA A 11 9.69 -21.83 34.57
N ALA A 12 8.82 -20.86 34.84
CA ALA A 12 7.58 -20.74 34.09
C ALA A 12 7.90 -20.17 32.70
N ALA A 13 7.89 -21.01 31.68
CA ALA A 13 7.54 -20.59 30.33
C ALA A 13 6.52 -21.61 29.81
N VAL A 14 5.29 -21.38 30.26
CA VAL A 14 4.09 -22.07 29.83
C VAL A 14 3.94 -21.89 28.32
N LEU A 15 4.15 -22.98 27.59
CA LEU A 15 3.48 -23.22 26.32
C LEU A 15 1.96 -23.28 26.62
N ALA A 16 1.27 -22.18 26.36
CA ALA A 16 -0.18 -22.20 26.25
C ALA A 16 -0.59 -21.42 24.99
N LEU A 17 -0.96 -22.20 23.98
CA LEU A 17 -1.84 -21.82 22.88
C LEU A 17 -3.04 -21.04 23.42
N GLY A 18 -3.06 -19.74 23.17
CA GLY A 18 -4.26 -18.92 23.21
C GLY A 18 -4.73 -18.63 21.78
N LEU A 19 -5.69 -19.43 21.30
CA LEU A 19 -6.55 -19.08 20.17
C LEU A 19 -7.40 -17.86 20.58
N ALA A 20 -6.94 -16.65 20.29
CA ALA A 20 -7.80 -15.48 20.14
C ALA A 20 -6.99 -14.32 19.54
N GLY A 21 -7.37 -13.92 18.32
CA GLY A 21 -7.09 -12.58 17.82
C GLY A 21 -5.86 -12.44 16.93
N GLY A 22 -6.14 -12.13 15.66
CA GLY A 22 -5.28 -11.25 14.87
C GLY A 22 -4.21 -11.96 14.06
N LEU A 23 -4.56 -12.36 12.83
CA LEU A 23 -3.58 -12.29 11.75
C LEU A 23 -3.04 -10.85 11.66
N PRO A 24 -1.72 -10.66 11.62
CA PRO A 24 -1.17 -9.77 10.62
C PRO A 24 -0.50 -10.65 9.57
N ALA A 25 -1.29 -10.95 8.55
CA ALA A 25 -0.74 -11.21 7.24
C ALA A 25 0.08 -9.99 6.81
N THR A 26 1.15 -10.27 6.08
CA THR A 26 2.03 -9.35 5.35
C THR A 26 3.02 -8.55 6.20
N ALA A 27 4.26 -9.04 6.17
CA ALA A 27 5.46 -8.24 6.28
C ALA A 27 5.31 -6.97 5.44
N ALA A 28 5.01 -5.86 6.12
CA ALA A 28 5.15 -4.53 5.56
C ALA A 28 6.66 -4.26 5.44
N ALA A 29 7.20 -4.56 4.26
CA ALA A 29 8.47 -4.00 3.82
C ALA A 29 8.34 -2.47 3.90
N ALA A 30 8.90 -1.89 4.96
CA ALA A 30 9.11 -0.47 5.07
C ALA A 30 9.98 -0.07 3.88
N ALA A 31 9.42 0.77 3.02
CA ALA A 31 10.08 1.34 1.86
C ALA A 31 11.40 1.97 2.29
N GLU A 32 12.50 1.35 1.85
CA GLU A 32 13.83 1.93 1.96
C GLU A 32 13.83 3.30 1.26
N PRO A 33 14.47 4.33 1.83
CA PRO A 33 14.58 5.61 1.15
C PRO A 33 15.41 5.42 -0.11
N VAL A 34 14.75 5.48 -1.26
CA VAL A 34 15.38 5.36 -2.57
C VAL A 34 16.42 6.47 -2.68
N ALA A 35 17.68 6.07 -2.75
CA ALA A 35 18.84 6.94 -2.86
C ALA A 35 18.62 8.01 -3.94
N ALA A 36 18.91 9.25 -3.56
CA ALA A 36 18.75 10.47 -4.34
C ALA A 36 19.61 10.46 -5.61
N ALA A 37 19.11 9.82 -6.67
CA ALA A 37 19.50 10.14 -8.04
C ALA A 37 18.73 11.40 -8.45
N SER A 38 19.35 12.57 -8.19
CA SER A 38 18.93 13.89 -8.67
C SER A 38 17.42 14.15 -8.49
N ASP A 39 16.98 14.53 -7.28
CA ASP A 39 15.59 14.61 -6.77
C ASP A 39 14.45 14.80 -7.79
N LYS A 40 14.63 15.63 -8.82
CA LYS A 40 13.64 15.88 -9.88
C LYS A 40 13.31 14.65 -10.74
N CYS A 41 14.27 13.82 -11.13
CA CYS A 41 13.98 12.65 -11.96
C CYS A 41 13.21 11.59 -11.15
N ALA A 42 13.64 11.34 -9.92
CA ALA A 42 12.94 10.45 -9.00
C ALA A 42 11.52 10.94 -8.71
N HIS A 43 11.32 12.25 -8.54
CA HIS A 43 10.01 12.87 -8.38
C HIS A 43 9.04 12.53 -9.53
N TYR A 44 9.48 12.67 -10.79
CA TYR A 44 8.64 12.33 -11.95
C TYR A 44 8.26 10.84 -11.99
N LEU A 45 9.17 9.94 -11.58
CA LEU A 45 8.86 8.52 -11.50
C LEU A 45 7.80 8.22 -10.43
N ILE A 46 7.90 8.87 -9.26
CA ILE A 46 6.92 8.75 -8.18
C ILE A 46 5.56 9.30 -8.60
N GLU A 47 5.55 10.47 -9.25
CA GLU A 47 4.33 11.11 -9.77
C GLU A 47 3.64 10.24 -10.84
N ALA A 48 4.41 9.67 -11.76
CA ALA A 48 3.90 8.72 -12.75
C ALA A 48 3.20 7.54 -12.06
N ARG A 49 3.88 6.88 -11.11
CA ARG A 49 3.32 5.72 -10.39
C ARG A 49 2.04 6.08 -9.63
N LYS A 50 2.02 7.23 -8.96
CA LYS A 50 0.82 7.73 -8.26
C LYS A 50 -0.37 7.86 -9.22
N HIS A 51 -0.16 8.44 -10.40
CA HIS A 51 -1.21 8.58 -11.40
C HIS A 51 -1.63 7.25 -12.04
N GLU A 52 -0.72 6.29 -12.21
CA GLU A 52 -1.07 4.93 -12.63
C GLU A 52 -1.98 4.24 -11.61
N ASP A 53 -1.68 4.37 -10.31
CA ASP A 53 -2.50 3.74 -9.27
C ASP A 53 -3.87 4.40 -9.16
N LEU A 54 -3.95 5.73 -9.27
CA LEU A 54 -5.23 6.44 -9.36
C LEU A 54 -6.04 6.02 -10.58
N THR A 55 -5.37 5.78 -11.72
CA THR A 55 -6.03 5.26 -12.93
C THR A 55 -6.65 3.89 -12.65
N LYS A 56 -5.91 2.96 -12.05
CA LYS A 56 -6.42 1.63 -11.68
C LYS A 56 -7.59 1.71 -10.69
N GLN A 57 -7.49 2.57 -9.67
CA GLN A 57 -8.56 2.78 -8.69
C GLN A 57 -9.84 3.30 -9.35
N HIS A 58 -9.73 4.28 -10.25
CA HIS A 58 -10.88 4.78 -10.98
C HIS A 58 -11.46 3.77 -11.96
N LEU A 59 -10.64 2.96 -12.64
CA LEU A 59 -11.16 1.86 -13.47
C LEU A 59 -11.91 0.81 -12.65
N ALA A 60 -11.40 0.45 -11.47
CA ALA A 60 -12.09 -0.45 -10.55
C ALA A 60 -13.41 0.15 -10.05
N ALA A 61 -13.43 1.43 -9.71
CA ALA A 61 -14.63 2.15 -9.32
C ALA A 61 -15.65 2.25 -10.46
N ALA A 62 -15.19 2.49 -11.70
CA ALA A 62 -16.04 2.49 -12.89
C ALA A 62 -16.69 1.12 -13.13
N LYS A 63 -15.92 0.03 -12.95
CA LYS A 63 -16.44 -1.33 -13.06
C LYS A 63 -17.50 -1.62 -12.00
N LYS A 64 -17.25 -1.24 -10.74
CA LYS A 64 -18.23 -1.38 -9.64
C LYS A 64 -19.51 -0.58 -9.93
N ALA A 65 -19.38 0.67 -10.39
CA ALA A 65 -20.54 1.51 -10.74
C ALA A 65 -21.34 0.92 -11.92
N ALA A 66 -20.66 0.40 -12.94
CA ALA A 66 -21.33 -0.26 -14.07
C ALA A 66 -22.08 -1.53 -13.64
N GLN A 67 -21.50 -2.34 -12.75
CA GLN A 67 -22.15 -3.52 -12.17
C GLN A 67 -23.38 -3.16 -11.33
N ALA A 68 -23.37 -1.99 -10.68
CA ALA A 68 -24.52 -1.45 -9.94
C ALA A 68 -25.57 -0.77 -10.85
N GLY A 69 -25.38 -0.75 -12.17
CA GLY A 69 -26.28 -0.09 -13.12
C GLY A 69 -26.14 1.44 -13.20
N ASP A 70 -25.23 2.04 -12.43
CA ASP A 70 -25.01 3.49 -12.43
C ASP A 70 -24.06 3.90 -13.56
N GLN A 71 -24.63 4.06 -14.76
CA GLN A 71 -23.90 4.42 -15.97
C GLN A 71 -23.27 5.82 -15.88
N LYS A 72 -23.91 6.78 -15.18
CA LYS A 72 -23.37 8.14 -15.02
C LYS A 72 -22.09 8.13 -14.18
N LYS A 73 -22.12 7.42 -13.06
CA LYS A 73 -20.95 7.28 -12.18
C LYS A 73 -19.86 6.41 -12.81
N ALA A 74 -20.22 5.39 -13.58
CA ALA A 74 -19.28 4.60 -14.36
C ALA A 74 -18.53 5.47 -15.38
N LYS A 75 -19.25 6.32 -16.13
CA LYS A 75 -18.66 7.27 -17.08
C LYS A 75 -17.75 8.27 -16.36
N TYR A 76 -18.20 8.87 -15.28
CA TYR A 76 -17.39 9.79 -14.47
C TYR A 76 -16.04 9.17 -14.07
N HIS A 77 -16.06 7.94 -13.56
CA HIS A 77 -14.83 7.26 -13.17
C HIS A 77 -13.95 6.87 -14.37
N ARG A 78 -14.53 6.52 -15.52
CA ARG A 78 -13.74 6.32 -16.76
C ARG A 78 -13.05 7.61 -17.22
N ASP A 79 -13.76 8.74 -17.20
CA ASP A 79 -13.22 10.04 -17.58
C ASP A 79 -12.06 10.43 -16.64
N ARG A 80 -12.22 10.21 -15.32
CA ARG A 80 -11.15 10.41 -14.33
C ARG A 80 -9.96 9.47 -14.54
N ALA A 81 -10.20 8.21 -14.85
CA ALA A 81 -9.12 7.27 -15.17
C ALA A 81 -8.33 7.71 -16.40
N ALA A 82 -9.02 8.20 -17.45
CA ALA A 82 -8.36 8.72 -18.64
C ALA A 82 -7.50 9.96 -18.34
N SER A 83 -8.01 10.89 -17.52
CA SER A 83 -7.23 12.05 -17.06
C SER A 83 -5.96 11.64 -16.31
N HIS A 84 -6.07 10.70 -15.36
CA HIS A 84 -4.90 10.24 -14.60
C HIS A 84 -3.92 9.46 -15.47
N LYS A 85 -4.38 8.68 -16.46
CA LYS A 85 -3.50 8.03 -17.42
C LYS A 85 -2.67 9.05 -18.20
N ALA A 86 -3.29 10.10 -18.71
CA ALA A 86 -2.58 11.16 -19.43
C ALA A 86 -1.53 11.87 -18.55
N LEU A 87 -1.83 12.08 -17.27
CA LEU A 87 -0.87 12.64 -16.30
C LEU A 87 0.28 11.67 -16.01
N ALA A 88 0.02 10.37 -15.88
CA ALA A 88 1.06 9.35 -15.72
C ALA A 88 2.00 9.30 -16.92
N ASP A 89 1.44 9.31 -18.14
CA ASP A 89 2.21 9.30 -19.38
C ASP A 89 3.08 10.57 -19.49
N ARG A 90 2.52 11.74 -19.17
CA ARG A 90 3.28 13.00 -19.12
C ARG A 90 4.43 12.95 -18.12
N ALA A 91 4.19 12.46 -16.90
CA ALA A 91 5.23 12.34 -15.87
C ALA A 91 6.32 11.34 -16.30
N ARG A 92 5.96 10.23 -16.96
CA ARG A 92 6.94 9.30 -17.56
C ARG A 92 7.77 9.95 -18.64
N ASP A 93 7.18 10.77 -19.50
CA ASP A 93 7.92 11.48 -20.53
C ASP A 93 8.90 12.48 -19.93
N GLN A 94 8.51 13.18 -18.85
CA GLN A 94 9.43 14.04 -18.10
C GLN A 94 10.56 13.25 -17.44
N TYR A 95 10.26 12.09 -16.87
CA TYR A 95 11.29 11.17 -16.36
C TYR A 95 12.27 10.74 -17.47
N ARG A 96 11.76 10.34 -18.64
CA ARG A 96 12.60 9.93 -19.78
C ARG A 96 13.53 11.06 -20.22
N LYS A 97 13.02 12.29 -20.33
CA LYS A 97 13.82 13.49 -20.65
C LYS A 97 14.83 13.85 -19.57
N CYS A 98 14.51 13.58 -18.31
CA CYS A 98 15.41 13.85 -17.18
C CYS A 98 16.58 12.85 -17.13
N ARG A 99 16.38 11.64 -17.68
CA ARG A 99 17.37 10.55 -17.68
C ARG A 99 18.17 10.43 -19.00
N SER A 100 17.73 11.11 -20.06
CA SER A 100 18.41 11.19 -21.35
C SER A 100 19.45 12.29 -21.35
#